data_AF-X1I3S4-F1
#
_entry.id   AF-X1I3S4-F1
#
_cell.length_a   1.000
_cell.length_b   1.000
_cell.length_c   1.000
_cell.angle_alpha   90.00
_cell.angle_beta   90.00
_cell.angle_gamma   90.00
#
_symmetry.space_group_name_H-M   'P 1'
#
loop_
_entity.id
_entity.type
_entity.pdbx_description
1 polymer ?
#
loop_
_entity_poly.entity_id
_entity_poly.type
_entity_poly.pdbx_seq_one_letter_code
_entity_poly.pdbx_strand_id
1 'polypeptide(L)'
;MAGIQEKLVLGDKITVHTVRGRDDTVIGRLSDGRVVLFDQKSTFFNLLAPGQSVECHVIFIKENYVIVNPISEPVIVDPTSEPEEIEIVHLPEVEVDDIVEDLEKLIEKVSGNAQVIPKALLRIIQLDQLIIKILKGEA
;
A
#
# COMPACT_ATOMS: atom_id res chain seq x y z
N MET A 1 10.40 26.28 -3.26
CA MET A 1 10.19 25.08 -2.43
C MET A 1 10.24 23.89 -3.38
N ALA A 2 11.36 23.17 -3.41
CA ALA A 2 11.51 21.99 -4.24
C ALA A 2 10.86 20.82 -3.49
N GLY A 3 9.70 20.36 -3.97
CA GLY A 3 9.09 19.14 -3.47
C GLY A 3 10.04 17.98 -3.66
N ILE A 4 10.20 17.17 -2.62
CA ILE A 4 10.95 15.92 -2.66
C ILE A 4 10.28 15.05 -3.74
N GLN A 5 10.93 14.86 -4.89
CA GLN A 5 10.48 13.87 -5.85
C GLN A 5 10.80 12.50 -5.25
N GLU A 6 9.82 11.87 -4.62
CA GLU A 6 9.91 10.45 -4.29
C GLU A 6 10.15 9.68 -5.59
N LYS A 7 11.29 8.99 -5.61
CA LYS A 7 11.69 8.16 -6.75
C LYS A 7 10.73 6.98 -6.82
N LEU A 8 9.73 7.08 -7.68
CA LEU A 8 8.76 6.01 -7.93
C LEU A 8 9.47 4.73 -8.38
N VAL A 9 9.19 3.61 -7.71
CA VAL A 9 9.71 2.26 -8.00
C VAL A 9 8.57 1.33 -8.43
N LEU A 10 8.93 0.28 -9.18
CA LEU A 10 7.97 -0.77 -9.53
C LEU A 10 7.50 -1.50 -8.27
N GLY A 11 6.19 -1.71 -8.15
CA GLY A 11 5.56 -2.33 -7.00
C GLY A 11 5.09 -1.34 -5.93
N ASP A 12 5.52 -0.08 -5.98
CA ASP A 12 5.11 0.92 -4.99
C ASP A 12 3.59 1.06 -4.92
N LYS A 13 3.10 1.23 -3.69
CA LYS A 13 1.71 1.58 -3.43
C LYS A 13 1.58 3.09 -3.48
N ILE A 14 0.74 3.60 -4.36
CA ILE A 14 0.49 5.02 -4.52
C ILE A 14 -1.00 5.33 -4.56
N THR A 15 -1.37 6.52 -4.09
CA THR A 15 -2.72 7.05 -4.22
C THR A 15 -2.80 7.98 -5.41
N VAL A 16 -3.73 7.72 -6.32
CA VAL A 16 -3.88 8.45 -7.58
C VAL A 16 -5.24 9.12 -7.64
N HIS A 17 -5.25 10.43 -7.87
CA HIS A 17 -6.46 11.16 -8.18
C HIS A 17 -6.83 11.01 -9.66
N THR A 18 -8.05 10.58 -9.90
CA THR A 18 -8.58 10.40 -11.25
C THR A 18 -9.07 11.74 -11.81
N VAL A 19 -8.73 11.99 -13.06
CA VAL A 19 -9.14 13.16 -13.83
C VAL A 19 -9.65 12.72 -15.18
N ARG A 20 -10.53 13.53 -15.76
CA ARG A 20 -11.04 13.31 -17.12
C ARG A 20 -9.94 13.60 -18.14
N GLY A 21 -9.57 12.58 -18.90
CA GLY A 21 -8.66 12.65 -20.04
C GLY A 21 -9.37 13.01 -21.33
N ARG A 22 -8.71 12.73 -22.46
CA ARG A 22 -9.31 12.89 -23.80
C ARG A 22 -10.31 11.77 -24.06
N ASP A 23 -11.33 12.05 -24.87
CA ASP A 23 -12.35 11.07 -25.26
C ASP A 23 -13.07 10.40 -24.08
N ASP A 24 -13.29 11.16 -23.00
CA ASP A 24 -13.94 10.71 -21.75
C ASP A 24 -13.21 9.57 -21.01
N THR A 25 -11.93 9.33 -21.35
CA THR A 25 -11.09 8.36 -20.63
C THR A 25 -10.76 8.85 -19.23
N VAL A 26 -10.63 7.93 -18.29
CA VAL A 26 -10.19 8.23 -16.92
C VAL A 26 -8.68 8.03 -16.83
N ILE A 27 -7.96 9.09 -16.47
CA ILE A 27 -6.51 9.07 -16.29
C ILE A 27 -6.18 9.61 -14.90
N GLY A 28 -4.96 9.38 -14.42
CA GLY A 28 -4.44 10.09 -13.25
C GLY A 28 -3.28 11.01 -13.64
N ARG A 29 -2.86 11.85 -12.70
CA ARG A 29 -1.68 12.69 -12.87
C ARG A 29 -0.85 12.71 -11.59
N LEU A 30 0.43 12.43 -11.71
CA LEU A 30 1.38 12.56 -10.60
C LEU A 30 1.78 14.02 -10.40
N SER A 31 2.31 14.33 -9.22
CA SER A 31 2.82 15.66 -8.85
C SER A 31 3.98 16.14 -9.75
N ASP A 32 4.71 15.21 -10.35
CA ASP A 32 5.77 15.48 -11.32
C ASP A 32 5.27 15.71 -12.76
N GLY A 33 3.97 15.62 -12.99
CA GLY A 33 3.33 15.85 -14.28
C GLY A 33 3.18 14.61 -15.18
N ARG A 34 3.74 13.45 -14.79
CA ARG A 34 3.55 12.19 -15.54
C ARG A 34 2.09 11.76 -15.55
N VAL A 35 1.67 11.17 -16.67
CA VAL A 35 0.31 10.63 -16.84
C VAL A 35 0.23 9.25 -16.21
N VAL A 36 -0.81 9.00 -15.42
CA VAL A 36 -1.11 7.67 -14.87
C VAL A 36 -2.19 7.02 -15.70
N LEU A 37 -1.91 5.79 -16.16
CA LEU A 37 -2.84 4.94 -16.89
C LEU A 37 -3.20 3.74 -16.01
N PHE A 38 -4.48 3.38 -15.99
CA PHE A 38 -4.97 2.27 -15.19
C PHE A 38 -4.97 0.97 -16.00
N ASP A 39 -4.63 -0.14 -15.35
CA ASP A 39 -4.71 -1.46 -15.97
C ASP A 39 -6.17 -1.85 -16.25
N GLN A 40 -6.48 -2.05 -17.53
CA GLN A 40 -7.81 -2.45 -18.01
C GLN A 40 -8.22 -3.85 -17.56
N LYS A 41 -7.26 -4.67 -17.11
CA LYS A 41 -7.52 -6.02 -16.58
C LYS A 41 -7.95 -6.00 -15.11
N SER A 42 -7.84 -4.86 -14.43
CA SER A 42 -8.23 -4.73 -13.03
C SER A 42 -9.74 -4.85 -12.87
N THR A 43 -10.18 -5.54 -11.80
CA THR A 43 -11.59 -5.62 -11.42
C THR A 43 -12.20 -4.25 -11.10
N PHE A 44 -11.38 -3.29 -10.67
CA PHE A 44 -11.82 -1.95 -10.31
C PHE A 44 -11.78 -0.96 -11.49
N PHE A 45 -11.26 -1.35 -12.66
CA PHE A 45 -11.12 -0.44 -13.81
C PHE A 45 -12.46 0.19 -14.22
N ASN A 46 -13.52 -0.62 -14.26
CA ASN A 46 -14.86 -0.15 -14.66
C ASN A 46 -15.55 0.72 -13.60
N LEU A 47 -15.00 0.81 -12.39
CA LEU A 47 -15.52 1.65 -11.31
C LEU A 47 -14.89 3.04 -11.29
N LEU A 48 -13.82 3.24 -12.08
CA LEU A 48 -13.10 4.51 -12.14
C LEU A 48 -13.95 5.56 -12.84
N ALA A 49 -14.13 6.68 -12.15
CA ALA A 49 -14.74 7.91 -12.64
C ALA A 49 -13.84 9.10 -12.28
N PRO A 50 -13.91 10.23 -13.01
CA PRO A 50 -13.17 11.44 -12.66
C PRO A 50 -13.54 11.99 -11.27
N GLY A 51 -12.58 12.57 -10.56
CA GLY A 51 -12.80 13.18 -9.24
C GLY A 51 -12.74 12.18 -8.06
N GLN A 52 -12.18 11.01 -8.30
CA GLN A 52 -12.01 9.97 -7.29
C GLN A 52 -10.54 9.85 -6.86
N SER A 53 -10.32 9.21 -5.73
CA SER A 53 -9.02 8.79 -5.23
C SER A 53 -8.98 7.27 -5.18
N VAL A 54 -7.89 6.68 -5.69
CA VAL A 54 -7.72 5.22 -5.77
C VAL A 54 -6.32 4.83 -5.32
N GLU A 55 -6.22 3.78 -4.52
CA GLU A 55 -4.94 3.15 -4.21
C GLU A 55 -4.56 2.16 -5.33
N CYS A 56 -3.31 2.25 -5.78
CA CYS A 56 -2.77 1.43 -6.85
C CYS A 56 -1.38 0.88 -6.53
N HIS A 57 -1.03 -0.24 -7.18
CA HIS A 57 0.36 -0.65 -7.36
C HIS A 57 0.95 -0.19 -8.68
N VAL A 58 2.19 0.25 -8.68
CA VAL A 58 2.93 0.59 -9.90
C VAL A 58 3.35 -0.68 -10.63
N ILE A 59 2.82 -0.89 -11.84
CA ILE A 59 3.15 -2.06 -12.68
C ILE A 59 4.27 -1.71 -13.66
N PHE A 60 4.30 -0.47 -14.14
CA PHE A 60 5.20 -0.06 -15.19
C PHE A 60 5.52 1.42 -15.14
N ILE A 61 6.78 1.78 -15.36
CA ILE A 61 7.26 3.17 -15.31
C ILE A 61 7.93 3.51 -16.65
N LYS A 62 7.50 4.63 -17.23
CA LYS A 62 8.16 5.29 -18.36
C LYS A 62 8.40 6.77 -18.02
N GLU A 63 9.13 7.43 -18.90
CA GLU A 63 9.49 8.85 -18.74
C GLU A 63 8.25 9.75 -18.67
N ASN A 64 7.26 9.52 -19.55
CA ASN A 64 6.08 10.38 -19.67
C ASN A 64 4.81 9.82 -19.02
N TYR A 65 4.81 8.53 -18.67
CA TYR A 65 3.62 7.89 -18.11
C TYR A 65 3.97 6.71 -17.19
N VAL A 66 3.02 6.34 -16.34
CA VAL A 66 3.09 5.21 -15.41
C VAL A 66 1.83 4.37 -15.59
N ILE A 67 1.96 3.04 -15.61
CA ILE A 67 0.81 2.13 -15.58
C ILE A 67 0.68 1.58 -14.17
N VAL A 68 -0.54 1.64 -13.65
CA VAL A 68 -0.85 1.25 -12.28
C VAL A 68 -2.02 0.27 -12.24
N ASN A 69 -2.00 -0.66 -11.29
CA ASN A 69 -3.11 -1.57 -11.02
C ASN A 69 -3.89 -1.05 -9.81
N PRO A 70 -5.16 -0.63 -9.96
CA PRO A 70 -6.05 -0.40 -8.83
C PRO A 70 -6.13 -1.64 -7.94
N ILE A 71 -5.98 -1.44 -6.63
CA ILE A 71 -6.10 -2.51 -5.62
C ILE A 71 -7.25 -2.31 -4.63
N SER A 72 -7.85 -1.13 -4.61
CA SER A 72 -8.99 -0.78 -3.76
C SER A 72 -10.14 -0.23 -4.59
N GLU A 73 -11.32 -0.18 -3.99
CA GLU A 73 -12.45 0.56 -4.55
C GLU A 73 -12.14 2.07 -4.57
N PRO A 74 -12.64 2.81 -5.59
CA PRO A 74 -12.46 4.25 -5.69
C PRO A 74 -13.29 5.02 -4.67
N VAL A 75 -12.67 6.00 -4.01
CA VAL A 75 -13.33 6.90 -3.05
C VAL A 75 -13.61 8.23 -3.74
N ILE A 76 -14.85 8.71 -3.67
CA ILE A 76 -15.23 10.03 -4.21
C ILE A 76 -14.62 11.10 -3.29
N VAL A 77 -13.79 11.98 -3.84
CA VAL A 77 -13.24 13.12 -3.09
C VAL A 77 -14.20 14.28 -3.32
N ASP A 78 -15.13 14.51 -2.39
CA ASP A 78 -16.01 15.66 -2.46
C ASP A 78 -15.19 16.94 -2.13
N PRO A 79 -15.11 17.92 -3.04
CA PRO A 79 -14.36 19.17 -2.79
C PRO A 79 -15.01 20.06 -1.73
N THR A 80 -16.21 19.72 -1.23
CA THR A 80 -16.94 20.45 -0.18
C THR A 80 -16.94 19.76 1.18
N SER A 81 -16.53 18.50 1.27
CA SER A 81 -16.14 17.94 2.55
C SER A 81 -14.87 18.66 2.99
N GLU A 82 -14.92 19.30 4.17
CA GLU A 82 -13.71 19.67 4.90
C GLU A 82 -12.76 18.46 4.83
N PRO A 83 -11.45 18.66 4.59
CA PRO A 83 -10.53 17.55 4.72
C PRO A 83 -10.78 16.98 6.11
N GLU A 84 -11.36 15.78 6.20
CA GLU A 84 -11.28 15.03 7.43
C GLU A 84 -9.79 15.06 7.73
N GLU A 85 -9.41 15.72 8.83
CA GLU A 85 -8.06 15.65 9.33
C GLU A 85 -7.81 14.16 9.47
N ILE A 86 -7.09 13.59 8.51
CA ILE A 86 -6.57 12.26 8.64
C ILE A 86 -5.66 12.44 9.83
N GLU A 87 -6.13 12.04 11.02
CA GLU A 87 -5.25 11.73 12.12
C GLU A 87 -4.35 10.65 11.55
N ILE A 88 -3.21 11.08 10.99
CA ILE A 88 -2.09 10.22 10.73
C ILE A 88 -1.69 9.80 12.13
N VAL A 89 -2.32 8.75 12.65
CA VAL A 89 -1.88 8.05 13.83
C VAL A 89 -0.47 7.63 13.45
N HIS A 90 0.50 8.44 13.89
CA HIS A 90 1.90 8.06 13.89
C HIS A 90 1.92 6.85 14.82
N LEU A 91 1.77 5.67 14.23
CA LEU A 91 2.28 4.46 14.84
C LEU A 91 3.72 4.81 15.19
N PRO A 92 4.10 4.76 16.47
CA PRO A 92 5.48 5.04 16.84
C PRO A 92 6.34 4.15 15.94
N GLU A 93 7.35 4.74 15.29
CA GLU A 93 8.39 3.96 14.62
C GLU A 93 9.02 3.10 15.73
N VAL A 94 8.54 1.87 15.88
CA VAL A 94 9.09 0.96 16.86
C VAL A 94 10.44 0.54 16.31
N GLU A 95 11.51 1.06 16.90
CA GLU A 95 12.86 0.70 16.53
C GLU A 95 13.00 -0.82 16.70
N VAL A 96 13.56 -1.49 15.68
CA VAL A 96 13.66 -2.96 15.66
C VAL A 96 14.39 -3.48 16.91
N ASP A 97 15.31 -2.68 17.45
CA ASP A 97 16.07 -2.98 18.65
C ASP A 97 15.19 -3.02 19.91
N ASP A 98 14.17 -2.16 20.02
CA ASP A 98 13.21 -2.15 21.14
C ASP A 98 12.35 -3.43 21.15
N ILE A 99 11.95 -3.89 19.95
CA ILE A 99 11.17 -5.13 19.78
C ILE A 99 12.00 -6.33 20.26
N VAL A 100 13.29 -6.36 19.91
CA VAL A 100 14.19 -7.45 20.30
C VAL A 100 14.36 -7.47 21.82
N GLU A 101 14.58 -6.31 22.44
CA GLU A 101 14.76 -6.22 23.89
C GLU A 101 13.49 -6.63 24.67
N ASP A 102 12.31 -6.23 24.21
CA ASP A 102 11.04 -6.66 24.80
C ASP A 102 10.78 -8.16 24.60
N LEU A 103 11.18 -8.72 23.45
CA LEU A 103 11.09 -10.16 23.20
C LEU A 103 12.01 -10.93 24.16
N GLU A 104 13.23 -10.47 24.36
CA GLU A 104 14.20 -11.07 25.29
C GLU A 104 13.67 -11.05 26.72
N LYS A 105 13.13 -9.92 27.18
CA LYS A 105 12.50 -9.79 28.50
C LYS A 105 11.27 -10.70 28.67
N LEU A 106 10.46 -10.86 27.62
CA LEU A 106 9.32 -11.78 27.63
C LEU A 106 9.79 -13.25 27.67
N ILE A 107 10.84 -13.60 26.93
CA ILE A 107 11.44 -14.94 26.96
C ILE A 107 12.03 -15.25 28.34
N GLU A 108 12.70 -14.28 28.96
CA GLU A 108 13.32 -14.42 30.28
C GLU A 108 12.26 -14.56 31.40
N LYS A 109 11.13 -13.84 31.29
CA LYS A 109 9.99 -13.97 32.21
C LYS A 109 9.27 -15.32 32.13
N VAL A 110 9.42 -16.06 31.02
CA VAL A 110 8.73 -17.34 30.76
C VAL A 110 9.70 -18.53 30.92
N SER A 111 10.72 -18.38 31.76
CA SER A 111 11.80 -19.35 32.06
C SER A 111 11.39 -20.76 32.53
N GLY A 112 10.11 -21.13 32.45
CA GLY A 112 9.61 -22.50 32.63
C GLY A 112 9.34 -23.28 31.34
N ASN A 113 9.29 -22.65 30.15
CA ASN A 113 8.80 -23.32 28.92
C ASN A 113 9.54 -22.89 27.65
N ALA A 114 10.87 -22.83 27.71
CA ALA A 114 11.77 -22.36 26.64
C ALA A 114 11.59 -23.02 25.26
N GLN A 115 10.86 -24.14 25.15
CA GLN A 115 10.53 -24.78 23.86
C GLN A 115 9.20 -24.35 23.27
N VAL A 116 8.27 -23.80 24.06
CA VAL A 116 6.90 -23.50 23.63
C VAL A 116 6.86 -22.20 22.85
N ILE A 117 7.58 -21.17 23.31
CA ILE A 117 7.62 -19.86 22.64
C ILE A 117 8.26 -19.95 21.25
N PRO A 118 9.47 -20.55 21.07
CA PRO A 118 10.05 -20.67 19.74
C PRO A 118 9.16 -21.49 18.79
N LYS A 119 8.49 -22.53 19.30
CA LYS A 119 7.54 -23.31 18.48
C LYS A 119 6.30 -22.53 18.09
N ALA A 120 5.75 -21.71 18.98
CA ALA A 120 4.60 -20.85 18.69
C ALA A 120 4.96 -19.75 17.67
N LEU A 121 6.11 -19.09 17.85
CA LEU A 121 6.62 -18.09 16.90
C LEU A 121 6.88 -18.70 15.52
N LEU A 122 7.51 -19.89 15.46
CA LEU A 122 7.73 -20.60 14.21
C LEU A 122 6.40 -20.95 13.52
N ARG A 123 5.37 -21.32 14.29
CA ARG A 123 4.03 -21.62 13.78
C ARG A 123 3.36 -20.40 13.16
N ILE A 124 3.52 -19.23 13.77
CA ILE A 124 2.99 -17.95 13.27
C ILE A 124 3.67 -17.58 11.95
N ILE A 125 5.00 -17.64 11.90
CA ILE A 125 5.77 -17.36 10.66
C ILE A 125 5.36 -18.31 9.53
N GLN A 126 5.15 -19.59 9.84
CA GLN A 126 4.69 -20.57 8.85
C GLN A 126 3.28 -20.26 8.33
N LEU A 127 2.37 -19.79 9.20
CA LEU A 127 1.03 -19.37 8.81
C LEU A 127 1.08 -18.14 7.89
N ASP A 128 1.90 -17.14 8.21
CA ASP A 128 2.07 -15.95 7.37
C ASP A 128 2.58 -16.31 5.98
N GLN A 129 3.59 -17.19 5.87
CA GLN A 129 4.08 -17.66 4.58
C GLN A 129 3.02 -18.41 3.77
N LEU A 130 2.13 -19.14 4.43
CA LEU A 130 1.04 -19.87 3.81
C LEU A 130 -0.03 -18.91 3.28
N ILE A 131 -0.40 -17.91 4.08
CA ILE A 131 -1.31 -16.83 3.67
C ILE A 131 -0.74 -16.11 2.44
N ILE A 132 0.55 -15.76 2.45
CA ILE A 132 1.21 -15.10 1.31
C ILE A 132 1.15 -15.98 0.05
N LYS A 133 1.38 -17.30 0.15
CA LYS A 133 1.28 -18.22 -1.00
C LYS A 133 -0.14 -18.30 -1.56
N ILE A 134 -1.15 -18.35 -0.68
CA ILE A 134 -2.56 -18.34 -1.08
C ILE A 134 -2.90 -17.04 -1.82
N LEU A 135 -2.49 -15.89 -1.28
CA LEU A 135 -2.73 -14.59 -1.90
C LEU A 135 -2.00 -14.42 -3.26
N LYS A 136 -0.90 -15.14 -3.47
CA LYS A 136 -0.18 -15.19 -4.76
C LYS A 136 -0.76 -16.21 -5.76
N GLY A 137 -1.73 -17.02 -5.35
CA GLY A 137 -2.30 -18.08 -6.20
C GLY A 137 -1.36 -19.27 -6.44
N GLU A 138 -0.38 -19.48 -5.55
CA GLU A 138 0.63 -20.54 -5.64
C GLU A 138 0.27 -21.79 -4.79
N ALA A 139 -0.98 -21.88 -4.33
CA ALA A 139 -1.47 -22.93 -3.43
C ALA A 139 -2.19 -24.07 -4.15
#